data_AF-A0A7S0A5T7-F1
#
_entry.id   AF-A0A7S0A5T7-F1
#
_cell.length_a   1.000
_cell.length_b   1.000
_cell.length_c   1.000
_cell.angle_alpha   90.00
_cell.angle_beta   90.00
_cell.angle_gamma   90.00
#
_symmetry.space_group_name_H-M   'P 1'
#
loop_
_entity.id
_entity.type
_entity.pdbx_description
1 polymer ?
#
loop_
_entity_poly.entity_id
_entity_poly.type
_entity_poly.pdbx_seq_one_letter_code
_entity_poly.pdbx_strand_id
1 'polypeptide(L)'
;WKDEVMAMLHEALLYSFAHAKVTMVDHHTLMKSFYAWYKSEMKHRGFCPGNWKWLIPPLVGSNFDAYLGLNKMTEYTLKPAYVMSPGWRRYEKEAFPASDTEAKRKRAVKMALTIFAFGKLLRIVRKVRPSVLILYASSGGVTRQFAGRLVTIMKPDT
;
A
#
# COMPACT_ATOMS: atom_id res chain seq x y z
N TRP A 1 -0.89 23.86 31.06
CA TRP A 1 -0.22 22.60 31.43
C TRP A 1 -0.11 21.61 30.27
N LYS A 2 -1.19 21.16 29.58
CA LYS A 2 -1.04 20.20 28.47
C LYS A 2 -0.19 20.74 27.31
N ASP A 3 -0.47 21.95 26.84
CA ASP A 3 0.28 22.56 25.74
C ASP A 3 1.75 22.83 26.11
N GLU A 4 1.98 23.21 27.36
CA GLU A 4 3.29 23.43 27.95
C GLU A 4 4.12 22.13 28.02
N VAL A 5 3.53 21.05 28.52
CA VAL A 5 4.16 19.71 28.54
C VAL A 5 4.46 19.23 27.12
N MET A 6 3.54 19.46 26.18
CA MET A 6 3.77 19.12 24.77
C MET A 6 4.95 19.89 24.19
N ALA A 7 5.08 21.19 24.47
CA ALA A 7 6.22 21.99 24.02
C ALA A 7 7.54 21.49 24.61
N MET A 8 7.60 21.26 25.92
CA MET A 8 8.79 20.72 26.61
C MET A 8 9.19 19.34 26.06
N LEU A 9 8.22 18.48 25.78
CA LEU A 9 8.48 17.15 25.20
C LEU A 9 9.10 17.26 23.80
N HIS A 10 8.58 18.15 22.94
CA HIS A 10 9.15 18.37 21.61
C HIS A 10 10.58 18.91 21.68
N GLU A 11 10.85 19.84 22.60
CA GLU A 11 12.20 20.36 22.84
C GLU A 11 13.16 19.24 23.28
N ALA A 12 12.76 18.42 24.26
CA ALA A 12 13.56 17.30 24.74
C ALA A 12 13.82 16.25 23.65
N LEU A 13 12.84 15.99 22.77
CA LEU A 13 13.00 15.10 21.63
C LEU A 13 14.03 15.64 20.64
N LEU A 14 13.88 16.90 20.20
CA LEU A 14 14.83 17.52 19.27
C LEU A 14 16.26 17.53 19.84
N TYR A 15 16.40 17.88 21.12
CA TYR A 15 17.69 17.83 21.82
C TYR A 15 18.29 16.43 21.83
N SER A 16 17.50 15.40 22.15
CA SER A 16 17.98 14.01 22.26
C SER A 16 18.46 13.47 20.91
N PHE A 17 17.71 13.74 19.83
CA PHE A 17 18.11 13.33 18.47
C PHE A 17 19.37 14.07 18.00
N ALA A 18 19.47 15.37 18.27
CA ALA A 18 20.67 16.15 17.99
C ALA A 18 21.89 15.62 18.77
N HIS A 19 21.73 15.33 20.06
CA HIS A 19 22.78 14.78 20.91
C HIS A 19 23.26 13.40 20.41
N ALA A 20 22.33 12.54 19.97
CA ALA A 20 22.62 11.25 19.36
C ALA A 20 23.17 11.33 17.93
N LYS A 21 23.32 12.54 17.36
CA LYS A 21 23.73 12.79 15.97
C LYS A 21 22.82 12.10 14.94
N VAL A 22 21.53 11.97 15.26
CA VAL A 22 20.50 11.46 14.35
C VAL A 22 19.78 12.65 13.73
N THR A 23 19.77 12.73 12.41
CA THR A 23 19.12 13.83 11.68
C THR A 23 17.63 13.86 11.95
N MET A 24 17.15 14.98 12.49
CA MET A 24 15.74 15.28 12.69
C MET A 24 15.52 16.76 12.36
N VAL A 25 14.36 17.09 11.79
CA VAL A 25 13.98 18.47 11.43
C VAL A 25 12.72 18.84 12.19
N ASP A 26 12.71 20.03 12.79
CA ASP A 26 11.53 20.54 13.47
C ASP A 26 10.47 21.01 12.46
N HIS A 27 9.22 21.04 12.92
CA HIS A 27 8.08 21.37 12.10
C HIS A 27 8.05 22.85 11.65
N HIS A 28 8.68 23.80 12.35
CA HIS A 28 8.79 25.18 11.87
C HIS A 28 9.73 25.29 10.68
N THR A 29 10.91 24.70 10.77
CA THR A 29 11.88 24.64 9.67
C THR A 29 11.29 23.91 8.47
N LEU A 30 10.65 22.75 8.72
CA LEU A 30 10.00 21.96 7.68
C LEU A 30 8.90 22.77 6.98
N MET A 31 7.99 23.41 7.72
CA MET A 31 6.90 24.18 7.12
C MET A 31 7.38 25.39 6.32
N LYS A 32 8.41 26.09 6.80
CA LYS A 32 9.01 27.21 6.06
C LYS A 32 9.61 26.74 4.74
N SER A 33 10.36 25.64 4.76
CA SER A 33 10.96 25.05 3.56
C SER A 33 9.89 24.54 2.57
N PHE A 34 8.87 23.83 3.08
CA PHE A 34 7.76 23.33 2.28
C PHE A 34 6.99 24.45 1.60
N TYR A 35 6.67 25.53 2.33
CA TYR A 35 5.90 26.63 1.76
C TYR A 35 6.69 27.40 0.68
N ALA A 36 8.01 27.55 0.85
CA ALA A 36 8.87 28.10 -0.19
C ALA A 36 8.89 27.21 -1.45
N TRP A 37 9.03 25.88 -1.26
CA TRP A 37 8.94 24.91 -2.34
C TRP A 37 7.58 24.96 -3.07
N TYR A 38 6.47 25.01 -2.32
CA TYR A 38 5.13 25.11 -2.89
C TYR A 38 4.97 26.36 -3.78
N LYS A 39 5.45 27.52 -3.32
CA LYS A 39 5.43 28.75 -4.14
C LYS A 39 6.23 28.60 -5.44
N SER A 40 7.36 27.90 -5.39
CA SER A 40 8.17 27.59 -6.56
C SER A 40 7.42 26.65 -7.52
N GLU A 41 6.82 25.55 -7.04
CA GLU A 41 6.02 24.64 -7.88
C GLU A 41 4.83 25.35 -8.53
N MET A 42 4.11 26.19 -7.77
CA MET A 42 3.02 27.00 -8.32
C MET A 42 3.51 27.96 -9.40
N LYS A 43 4.70 28.55 -9.25
CA LYS A 43 5.30 29.41 -10.27
C LYS A 43 5.76 28.64 -11.52
N HIS A 44 6.31 27.44 -11.35
CA HIS A 44 6.87 26.67 -12.46
C HIS A 44 5.82 25.87 -13.24
N ARG A 45 4.84 25.30 -12.55
CA ARG A 45 3.85 24.37 -13.15
C ARG A 45 2.43 24.92 -13.13
N GLY A 46 2.15 25.93 -12.31
CA GLY A 46 0.81 26.51 -12.15
C GLY A 46 -0.11 25.71 -11.23
N PHE A 47 0.33 24.56 -10.73
CA PHE A 47 -0.46 23.68 -9.88
C PHE A 47 0.42 22.83 -8.96
N CYS A 48 -0.09 22.50 -7.77
CA CYS A 48 0.55 21.58 -6.83
C CYS A 48 -0.54 20.82 -6.06
N PRO A 49 -0.69 19.49 -6.26
CA PRO A 49 -1.64 18.72 -5.47
C PRO A 49 -1.17 18.62 -4.02
N GLY A 50 -2.11 18.63 -3.09
CA GLY A 50 -1.81 18.29 -1.71
C GLY A 50 -3.05 18.28 -0.83
N ASN A 51 -2.90 17.69 0.35
CA ASN A 51 -3.96 17.62 1.33
C ASN A 51 -3.60 18.49 2.54
N TRP A 52 -4.25 19.64 2.66
CA TRP A 52 -4.00 20.60 3.71
C TRP A 52 -4.01 19.98 5.12
N LYS A 53 -4.95 19.06 5.38
CA LYS A 53 -5.12 18.41 6.69
C LYS A 53 -3.92 17.56 7.11
N TRP A 54 -3.16 17.04 6.14
CA TRP A 54 -1.97 16.22 6.37
C TRP A 54 -0.67 17.04 6.40
N LEU A 55 -0.68 18.23 5.79
CA LEU A 55 0.50 19.08 5.67
C LEU A 55 0.69 19.99 6.88
N ILE A 56 -0.39 20.53 7.44
CA ILE A 56 -0.29 21.41 8.60
C ILE A 56 0.08 20.60 9.85
N PRO A 57 1.13 20.98 10.59
CA PRO A 57 1.50 20.31 11.82
C PRO A 57 0.36 20.32 12.85
N PRO A 58 0.16 19.23 13.60
CA PRO A 58 -0.93 19.12 14.58
C PRO A 58 -0.75 20.05 15.79
N LEU A 59 0.47 20.58 16.01
CA LEU A 59 0.78 21.57 17.02
C LEU A 59 1.06 22.92 16.34
N VAL A 60 0.59 24.02 16.94
CA VAL A 60 0.83 25.41 16.51
C VAL A 60 0.54 25.69 15.01
N GLY A 61 -0.42 24.97 14.43
CA GLY A 61 -0.71 25.02 12.99
C GLY A 61 -0.98 26.42 12.43
N SER A 62 -1.73 27.27 13.15
CA SER A 62 -2.06 28.63 12.72
C SER A 62 -0.88 29.61 12.74
N ASN A 63 0.25 29.25 13.36
CA ASN A 63 1.45 30.08 13.39
C ASN A 63 2.23 30.04 12.07
N PHE A 64 1.93 29.10 11.17
CA PHE A 64 2.57 29.00 9.87
C PHE A 64 1.86 29.87 8.84
N ASP A 65 2.60 30.67 8.07
CA ASP A 65 2.07 31.38 6.89
C ASP A 65 1.35 30.43 5.91
N ALA A 66 1.81 29.19 5.87
CA ALA A 66 1.25 28.11 5.08
C ALA A 66 -0.20 27.75 5.49
N TYR A 67 -0.62 28.03 6.72
CA TYR A 67 -1.94 27.65 7.24
C TYR A 67 -3.07 28.22 6.39
N LEU A 68 -3.13 29.54 6.24
CA LEU A 68 -4.14 30.20 5.41
C LEU A 68 -3.84 30.06 3.91
N GLY A 69 -2.57 30.10 3.53
CA GLY A 69 -2.15 30.03 2.13
C GLY A 69 -2.50 28.70 1.46
N LEU A 70 -2.44 27.59 2.21
CA LEU A 70 -2.70 26.24 1.71
C LEU A 70 -4.15 25.77 1.94
N ASN A 71 -5.00 26.54 2.63
CA ASN A 71 -6.40 26.15 2.88
C ASN A 71 -7.17 25.91 1.57
N LYS A 72 -6.79 26.59 0.49
CA LYS A 72 -7.38 26.44 -0.86
C LYS A 72 -6.69 25.38 -1.73
N MET A 73 -5.75 24.61 -1.16
CA MET A 73 -5.05 23.55 -1.89
C MET A 73 -6.01 22.42 -2.25
N THR A 74 -5.91 21.93 -3.48
CA THR A 74 -6.77 20.86 -3.99
C THR A 74 -6.05 19.52 -3.98
N GLU A 75 -6.73 18.49 -3.50
CA GLU A 75 -6.25 17.12 -3.49
C GLU A 75 -6.65 16.43 -4.79
N TYR A 76 -5.65 16.06 -5.61
CA TYR A 76 -5.83 15.24 -6.80
C TYR A 76 -4.57 14.39 -7.02
N THR A 77 -4.75 13.21 -7.61
CA THR A 77 -3.65 12.25 -7.80
C THR A 77 -3.06 12.36 -9.20
N LEU A 78 -1.77 12.69 -9.29
CA LEU A 78 -0.99 12.64 -10.52
C LEU A 78 -0.21 11.33 -10.60
N LYS A 79 -0.04 10.77 -11.80
CA LYS A 79 0.85 9.61 -12.00
C LYS A 79 2.24 10.10 -12.44
N PRO A 80 3.33 9.49 -11.99
CA PRO A 80 3.41 8.36 -11.05
C PRO A 80 3.05 8.77 -9.60
N ALA A 81 2.34 7.90 -8.87
CA ALA A 81 1.88 8.15 -7.50
C ALA A 81 2.14 6.96 -6.56
N TYR A 82 2.38 7.27 -5.28
CA TYR A 82 2.29 6.31 -4.18
C TYR A 82 0.83 6.14 -3.78
N VAL A 83 0.29 4.93 -3.97
CA VAL A 83 -1.08 4.58 -3.61
C VAL A 83 -1.09 3.46 -2.60
N MET A 84 -2.04 3.50 -1.67
CA MET A 84 -2.23 2.42 -0.71
C MET A 84 -2.65 1.16 -1.46
N SER A 85 -1.89 0.09 -1.22
CA SER A 85 -2.24 -1.23 -1.75
C SER A 85 -3.50 -1.74 -1.06
N PRO A 86 -4.43 -2.37 -1.79
CA PRO A 86 -5.43 -3.24 -1.19
C PRO A 86 -4.82 -4.22 -0.18
N GLY A 87 -5.59 -4.57 0.85
CA GLY A 87 -5.24 -5.65 1.76
C GLY A 87 -5.23 -7.01 1.05
N TRP A 88 -4.46 -7.97 1.59
CA TRP A 88 -4.27 -9.31 1.00
C TRP A 88 -5.57 -10.05 0.66
N ARG A 89 -6.63 -9.87 1.47
CA ARG A 89 -7.96 -10.48 1.25
C ARG A 89 -8.61 -10.06 -0.07
N ARG A 90 -8.35 -8.84 -0.54
CA ARG A 90 -8.87 -8.38 -1.82
C ARG A 90 -8.20 -9.12 -2.97
N TYR A 91 -6.88 -9.28 -2.88
CA TYR A 91 -6.14 -10.08 -3.86
C TYR A 91 -6.52 -11.55 -3.83
N GLU A 92 -6.82 -12.12 -2.66
CA GLU A 92 -7.34 -13.49 -2.53
C GLU A 92 -8.65 -13.66 -3.30
N LYS A 93 -9.61 -12.74 -3.13
CA LYS A 93 -10.90 -12.78 -3.85
C LYS A 93 -10.73 -12.60 -5.36
N GLU A 94 -9.80 -11.76 -5.78
CA GLU A 94 -9.51 -11.52 -7.20
C GLU A 94 -8.81 -12.73 -7.85
N ALA A 95 -7.89 -13.38 -7.13
CA ALA A 95 -7.14 -14.53 -7.63
C ALA A 95 -7.92 -15.85 -7.56
N PHE A 96 -8.76 -16.00 -6.54
CA PHE A 96 -9.65 -17.15 -6.34
C PHE A 96 -11.10 -16.65 -6.31
N PRO A 97 -11.64 -16.22 -7.46
CA PRO A 97 -13.07 -15.90 -7.52
C PRO A 97 -13.84 -17.14 -7.09
N ALA A 98 -14.80 -16.97 -6.17
CA ALA A 98 -15.62 -18.07 -5.70
C ALA A 98 -16.19 -18.81 -6.91
N SER A 99 -15.68 -20.02 -7.18
CA SER A 99 -16.19 -20.81 -8.29
C SER A 99 -17.65 -21.08 -7.98
N ASP A 100 -18.54 -20.86 -8.95
CA ASP A 100 -19.97 -21.11 -8.85
C ASP A 100 -20.22 -22.57 -8.42
N THR A 101 -20.20 -22.76 -7.10
CA THR A 101 -19.96 -24.06 -6.45
C THR A 101 -21.13 -24.99 -6.69
N GLU A 102 -22.29 -24.43 -7.03
CA GLU A 102 -23.52 -25.16 -7.29
C GLU A 102 -23.54 -25.80 -8.69
N ALA A 103 -23.09 -25.09 -9.72
CA ALA A 103 -23.04 -25.59 -11.10
C ALA A 103 -21.95 -26.67 -11.28
N LYS A 104 -20.78 -26.48 -10.65
CA LYS A 104 -19.71 -27.49 -10.63
C LYS A 104 -20.08 -28.71 -9.79
N ARG A 105 -20.79 -28.56 -8.67
CA ARG A 105 -21.30 -29.69 -7.86
C ARG A 105 -22.35 -30.50 -8.62
N LYS A 106 -23.27 -29.86 -9.36
CA LYS A 106 -24.28 -30.55 -10.22
C LYS A 106 -23.63 -31.34 -11.37
N ARG A 107 -22.58 -30.81 -12.01
CA ARG A 107 -21.79 -31.55 -13.03
C ARG A 107 -20.93 -32.66 -12.43
N ALA A 108 -20.31 -32.43 -11.26
CA ALA A 108 -19.50 -33.42 -10.57
C ALA A 108 -20.31 -34.61 -10.05
N VAL A 109 -21.56 -34.42 -9.60
CA VAL A 109 -22.46 -35.52 -9.23
C VAL A 109 -22.85 -36.37 -10.44
N LYS A 110 -23.16 -35.75 -11.60
CA LYS A 110 -23.41 -36.49 -12.86
C LYS A 110 -22.19 -37.29 -13.33
N MET A 111 -20.98 -36.74 -13.13
CA MET A 111 -19.73 -37.38 -13.53
C MET A 111 -19.23 -38.42 -12.51
N ALA A 112 -19.56 -38.29 -11.23
CA ALA A 112 -19.25 -39.29 -10.20
C ALA A 112 -20.01 -40.61 -10.41
N LEU A 113 -21.24 -40.52 -10.92
CA LEU A 113 -22.08 -41.67 -11.29
C LEU A 113 -21.46 -42.49 -12.43
N THR A 114 -20.80 -41.85 -13.40
CA THR A 114 -20.08 -42.55 -14.49
C THR A 114 -18.72 -43.08 -14.05
N ILE A 115 -18.13 -42.47 -13.02
CA ILE A 115 -16.81 -42.79 -12.47
C ILE A 115 -16.83 -43.94 -11.45
N PHE A 116 -17.96 -44.26 -10.83
CA PHE A 116 -18.05 -45.42 -9.92
C PHE A 116 -17.71 -46.74 -10.64
N ALA A 117 -17.91 -46.81 -11.96
CA ALA A 117 -17.47 -47.91 -12.83
C ALA A 117 -15.93 -47.99 -13.00
N PHE A 118 -15.19 -46.93 -12.62
CA PHE A 118 -13.74 -46.77 -12.81
C PHE A 118 -12.98 -46.67 -11.47
N GLY A 119 -13.52 -47.29 -10.42
CA GLY A 119 -13.12 -47.08 -9.01
C GLY A 119 -11.70 -47.46 -8.61
N LYS A 120 -10.85 -48.01 -9.49
CA LYS A 120 -9.45 -48.34 -9.19
C LYS A 120 -8.38 -47.38 -9.75
N LEU A 121 -8.68 -46.57 -10.78
CA LEU A 121 -7.65 -45.66 -11.35
C LEU A 121 -7.53 -44.31 -10.60
N LEU A 122 -8.55 -43.93 -9.82
CA LEU A 122 -8.66 -42.58 -9.26
C LEU A 122 -7.88 -42.31 -7.96
N ARG A 123 -7.15 -43.28 -7.40
CA ARG A 123 -6.20 -42.99 -6.31
C ARG A 123 -5.07 -42.08 -6.77
N ILE A 124 -4.71 -42.10 -8.05
CA ILE A 124 -3.63 -41.27 -8.63
C ILE A 124 -4.10 -39.83 -8.91
N VAL A 125 -5.41 -39.62 -9.13
CA VAL A 125 -5.98 -38.30 -9.48
C VAL A 125 -6.25 -37.44 -8.23
N ARG A 126 -6.11 -38.01 -7.03
CA ARG A 126 -6.32 -37.31 -5.75
C ARG A 126 -5.07 -36.56 -5.26
N LYS A 127 -4.41 -35.83 -6.17
CA LYS A 127 -3.49 -34.74 -5.80
C LYS A 127 -4.19 -33.44 -6.18
N VAL A 128 -5.25 -33.08 -5.44
CA VAL A 128 -5.87 -31.76 -5.54
C VAL A 128 -4.79 -30.75 -5.20
N ARG A 129 -4.29 -30.04 -6.22
CA ARG A 129 -3.16 -29.13 -6.07
C ARG A 129 -3.67 -27.83 -5.43
N PRO A 130 -3.01 -27.30 -4.40
CA PRO A 130 -3.39 -26.02 -3.82
C PRO A 130 -3.18 -24.92 -4.85
N SER A 131 -4.17 -24.05 -5.01
CA SER A 131 -4.04 -22.82 -5.78
C SER A 131 -3.31 -21.80 -4.92
N VAL A 132 -2.17 -21.28 -5.38
CA VAL A 132 -1.29 -20.39 -4.61
C VAL A 132 -1.31 -18.99 -5.21
N LEU A 133 -1.53 -17.97 -4.38
CA LEU A 133 -1.46 -16.56 -4.75
C LEU A 133 -0.12 -15.98 -4.28
N ILE A 134 0.71 -15.55 -5.23
CA ILE A 134 2.00 -14.91 -4.94
C ILE A 134 1.82 -13.40 -5.03
N LEU A 135 1.87 -12.73 -3.88
CA LEU A 135 1.88 -11.27 -3.81
C LEU A 135 3.33 -10.77 -3.86
N TYR A 136 3.61 -9.80 -4.73
CA TYR A 136 4.91 -9.15 -4.80
C TYR A 136 4.74 -7.64 -4.99
N ALA A 137 5.66 -6.87 -4.41
CA ALA A 137 5.80 -5.44 -4.67
C ALA A 137 7.26 -5.17 -5.08
N SER A 138 7.47 -4.36 -6.12
CA SER A 138 8.81 -4.09 -6.64
C SER A 138 8.93 -2.65 -7.12
N SER A 139 9.90 -1.91 -6.59
CA SER A 139 10.34 -0.62 -7.15
C SER A 139 11.35 -0.81 -8.28
N GLY A 140 12.28 -1.78 -8.14
CA GLY A 140 13.38 -2.06 -9.09
C GLY A 140 13.23 -3.33 -9.93
N GLY A 141 12.08 -4.03 -9.86
CA GLY A 141 11.77 -5.20 -10.69
C GLY A 141 12.35 -6.55 -10.21
N VAL A 142 13.28 -6.58 -9.25
CA VAL A 142 13.93 -7.84 -8.78
C VAL A 142 12.92 -8.81 -8.15
N THR A 143 12.08 -8.33 -7.24
CA THR A 143 11.03 -9.16 -6.61
C THR A 143 9.98 -9.63 -7.62
N ARG A 144 9.71 -8.84 -8.68
CA ARG A 144 8.87 -9.28 -9.81
C ARG A 144 9.52 -10.43 -10.58
N GLN A 145 10.81 -10.34 -10.88
CA GLN A 145 11.54 -11.42 -11.57
C GLN A 145 11.58 -12.70 -10.73
N PHE A 146 11.83 -12.58 -9.43
CA PHE A 146 11.82 -13.72 -8.51
C PHE A 146 10.43 -14.36 -8.40
N ALA A 147 9.37 -13.56 -8.24
CA ALA A 147 8.00 -14.06 -8.27
C ALA A 147 7.69 -14.78 -9.60
N GLY A 148 8.17 -14.23 -10.73
CA GLY A 148 8.09 -14.89 -12.03
C GLY A 148 8.79 -16.25 -12.06
N ARG A 149 10.01 -16.37 -11.53
CA ARG A 149 10.72 -17.65 -11.43
C ARG A 149 10.00 -18.65 -10.54
N LEU A 150 9.46 -18.20 -9.40
CA LEU A 150 8.65 -19.05 -8.52
C LEU A 150 7.38 -19.53 -9.22
N VAL A 151 6.72 -18.68 -10.00
CA VAL A 151 5.59 -19.10 -10.84
C VAL A 151 6.04 -20.17 -11.83
N THR A 152 7.21 -20.04 -12.45
CA THR A 152 7.74 -21.08 -13.36
C THR A 152 8.01 -22.39 -12.63
N ILE A 153 8.63 -22.36 -11.45
CA ILE A 153 8.92 -23.57 -10.65
C ILE A 153 7.62 -24.23 -10.16
N MET A 154 6.62 -23.43 -9.81
CA MET A 154 5.33 -23.92 -9.32
C MET A 154 4.36 -24.32 -10.44
N LYS A 155 4.59 -23.88 -11.68
CA LYS A 155 3.88 -24.37 -12.86
C LYS A 155 4.47 -25.74 -13.23
N PRO A 156 3.62 -26.78 -13.41
CA PRO A 156 4.12 -28.06 -13.88
C PRO A 156 4.66 -27.92 -15.30
N ASP A 157 5.74 -28.64 -15.62
CA ASP A 157 6.07 -28.95 -17.01
C ASP A 157 4.86 -29.67 -17.61
N THR A 158 4.26 -29.07 -18.63
CA THR A 158 3.16 -29.64 -19.41
C THR A 158 3.60 -30.90 -20.13
#